data_AF-A0A8I0FAD4-F1
#
_entry.id   AF-A0A8I0FAD4-F1
#
_cell.length_a   1.000
_cell.length_b   1.000
_cell.length_c   1.000
_cell.angle_alpha   90.00
_cell.angle_beta   90.00
_cell.angle_gamma   90.00
#
_symmetry.space_group_name_H-M   'P 1'
#
loop_
_entity.id
_entity.type
_entity.pdbx_description
1 polymer ?
#
loop_
_entity_poly.entity_id
_entity_poly.type
_entity_poly.pdbx_seq_one_letter_code
_entity_poly.pdbx_strand_id
1 'polypeptide(L)' 'MRPLKPLSIIYNEKSGFHASKHEDVYEQLMTVFTEYGFEIQVFELNENTLFDDLINNVIHRHSQNENTGVVVAAGG' A
#
# COMPACT_ATOMS: atom_id res chain seq x y z
N MET A 1 0.13 23.03 6.56
CA MET A 1 -0.17 21.86 5.71
C MET A 1 -0.91 20.84 6.57
N ARG A 2 -1.95 20.17 6.05
CA ARG A 2 -2.54 19.04 6.77
C ARG A 2 -1.59 17.83 6.63
N PRO A 3 -1.36 17.04 7.69
CA PRO A 3 -0.56 15.83 7.59
C PRO A 3 -1.20 14.86 6.58
N LEU A 4 -0.38 14.18 5.78
CA LEU A 4 -0.83 13.18 4.82
C LEU A 4 -1.38 11.95 5.57
N LYS A 5 -2.38 11.29 4.98
CA LYS A 5 -2.96 10.06 5.54
C LYS A 5 -2.16 8.86 5.04
N PRO A 6 -1.78 7.88 5.88
CA PRO A 6 -1.04 6.73 5.39
C PRO A 6 -1.96 5.84 4.55
N LEU A 7 -1.50 5.46 3.35
CA LEU A 7 -2.11 4.41 2.53
C LEU A 7 -1.08 3.28 2.37
N SER A 8 -1.41 2.08 2.85
CA SER A 8 -0.58 0.90 2.66
C SER A 8 -1.26 -0.07 1.70
N ILE A 9 -0.61 -0.41 0.60
CA ILE A 9 -1.10 -1.41 -0.37
C ILE A 9 -0.26 -2.66 -0.22
N ILE A 10 -0.87 -3.77 0.18
CA ILE A 10 -0.24 -5.07 0.36
C ILE A 10 -0.68 -5.94 -0.81
N TYR A 11 0.25 -6.51 -1.58
CA TYR A 11 -0.09 -7.43 -2.67
C TYR A 11 0.79 -8.68 -2.64
N ASN A 12 0.27 -9.80 -3.13
CA ASN A 12 1.06 -11.03 -3.27
C ASN A 12 1.83 -11.00 -4.60
N GLU A 13 3.09 -11.41 -4.61
CA GLU A 13 3.91 -11.58 -5.83
C GLU A 13 3.18 -12.42 -6.90
N LYS A 14 2.44 -13.45 -6.46
CA LYS A 14 1.65 -14.34 -7.33
C LYS A 14 0.32 -13.73 -7.76
N SER A 15 -0.05 -12.55 -7.27
CA SER A 15 -1.29 -11.88 -7.64
C SER A 15 -1.19 -11.20 -9.01
N GLY A 16 -2.31 -11.16 -9.73
CA GLY A 16 -2.42 -10.44 -11.01
C GLY A 16 -2.23 -8.92 -10.91
N PHE A 17 -2.03 -8.39 -9.70
CA PHE A 17 -1.87 -6.96 -9.42
C PHE A 17 -0.65 -6.35 -10.12
N HIS A 18 0.46 -7.10 -10.19
CA HIS A 18 1.68 -6.68 -10.92
C HIS A 18 1.91 -7.48 -12.21
N ALA A 19 1.25 -8.64 -12.37
CA ALA A 19 1.47 -9.54 -13.51
C ALA A 19 0.72 -9.14 -14.80
N SER A 20 -0.11 -8.09 -14.77
CA SER A 20 -0.84 -7.60 -15.94
C SER A 20 -0.29 -6.23 -16.35
N LYS A 21 -0.10 -6.04 -17.66
CA LYS A 21 0.49 -4.87 -18.36
C LYS A 21 -0.28 -3.55 -18.16
N HIS A 22 -0.60 -3.18 -16.93
CA HIS A 22 -1.42 -2.03 -16.54
C HIS A 22 -0.62 -1.02 -15.71
N GLU A 23 0.66 -0.85 -16.05
CA GLU A 23 1.56 0.15 -15.46
C GLU A 23 0.94 1.56 -15.51
N ASP A 24 0.28 1.90 -16.63
CA ASP A 24 -0.46 3.16 -16.79
C ASP A 24 -1.60 3.35 -15.77
N VAL A 25 -2.31 2.27 -15.42
CA VAL A 25 -3.42 2.32 -14.47
C VAL A 25 -2.87 2.48 -13.05
N TYR A 26 -1.76 1.81 -12.75
CA TYR A 26 -1.07 1.94 -11.47
C TYR A 26 -0.57 3.37 -11.24
N GLU A 27 0.08 3.98 -12.22
CA GLU A 27 0.55 5.37 -12.14
C GLU A 27 -0.60 6.38 -11.97
N GLN A 28 -1.73 6.15 -12.66
CA GLN A 28 -2.94 6.97 -12.47
C GLN A 28 -3.49 6.83 -11.04
N LEU A 29 -3.51 5.61 -10.49
CA LEU A 29 -3.91 5.37 -9.10
C LEU A 29 -2.99 6.09 -8.10
N MET A 30 -1.67 6.05 -8.31
CA MET A 30 -0.70 6.74 -7.44
C MET A 30 -0.90 8.26 -7.47
N THR A 31 -1.15 8.80 -8.67
CA THR A 31 -1.44 10.23 -8.87
C THR A 31 -2.70 10.63 -8.12
N VAL A 32 -3.80 9.91 -8.35
CA VAL A 32 -5.10 10.18 -7.71
C VAL A 32 -4.96 10.13 -6.18
N PHE A 33 -4.39 9.06 -5.62
CA PHE A 33 -4.27 8.95 -4.16
C PHE A 33 -3.40 10.06 -3.54
N THR A 34 -2.34 10.47 -4.23
CA THR A 34 -1.51 11.60 -3.80
C THR A 34 -2.31 12.91 -3.78
N GLU A 35 -3.13 13.17 -4.82
CA GLU A 35 -4.02 14.34 -4.87
C GLU A 35 -5.07 14.34 -3.75
N TYR A 36 -5.54 13.16 -3.31
CA TYR A 36 -6.43 13.01 -2.16
C TYR A 36 -5.72 13.12 -0.80
N GLY A 37 -4.41 13.39 -0.79
CA GLY A 37 -3.63 13.60 0.42
C GLY A 37 -3.19 12.32 1.12
N PHE A 38 -3.02 11.23 0.36
CA PHE A 38 -2.42 10.01 0.87
C PHE A 38 -0.91 9.99 0.68
N GLU A 39 -0.21 9.47 1.69
CA GLU A 39 1.17 9.04 1.58
C GLU A 39 1.18 7.52 1.35
N ILE A 40 1.57 7.12 0.14
CA ILE A 40 1.40 5.76 -0.34
C ILE A 40 2.67 4.94 -0.05
N GLN A 41 2.50 3.74 0.49
CA GLN A 41 3.56 2.74 0.60
C GLN A 41 3.04 1.38 0.15
N VAL A 42 3.82 0.70 -0.69
CA VAL A 42 3.44 -0.58 -1.24
C VAL A 42 4.32 -1.67 -0.65
N PHE A 43 3.70 -2.77 -0.24
CA PHE A 43 4.30 -3.92 0.39
C PHE A 43 4.02 -5.15 -0.46
N GLU A 44 5.06 -5.88 -0.81
CA GLU A 44 4.97 -7.12 -1.54
C GLU A 44 5.07 -8.29 -0.57
N LEU A 45 4.13 -9.23 -0.67
CA LEU A 45 4.17 -10.51 0.01
C LEU A 45 4.71 -11.56 -0.97
N ASN A 46 5.93 -12.03 -0.72
CA ASN A 46 6.58 -13.11 -1.46
C ASN A 46 7.00 -14.25 -0.52
N GLU A 47 7.56 -15.32 -1.07
CA GLU A 47 7.96 -16.53 -0.31
C GLU A 47 9.03 -16.25 0.76
N ASN A 48 9.77 -15.15 0.63
CA ASN A 48 10.82 -14.75 1.58
C ASN A 48 10.32 -13.71 2.60
N THR A 49 9.08 -13.24 2.48
CA THR A 49 8.51 -12.22 3.36
C THR A 49 7.75 -12.89 4.50
N LEU A 50 8.18 -12.63 5.73
CA LEU A 50 7.42 -13.01 6.91
C LEU A 50 6.18 -12.11 7.00
N PHE A 51 5.00 -12.72 6.84
CA PHE A 51 3.71 -12.01 6.87
C PHE A 51 3.57 -11.16 8.14
N ASP A 52 3.90 -11.72 9.30
CA ASP A 52 3.80 -11.03 10.58
C ASP A 52 4.68 -9.78 10.62
N ASP A 53 5.89 -9.82 10.09
CA ASP A 53 6.79 -8.66 10.03
C ASP A 53 6.25 -7.57 9.11
N LEU A 54 5.70 -7.95 7.95
CA LEU A 54 5.06 -7.02 7.03
C LEU A 54 3.87 -6.33 7.69
N ILE A 55 2.99 -7.09 8.33
CA ILE A 55 1.82 -6.54 9.03
C ILE A 55 2.24 -5.67 10.20
N ASN A 56 3.27 -6.05 10.97
CA ASN A 56 3.80 -5.22 12.05
C ASN A 56 4.33 -3.88 11.53
N ASN A 57 5.00 -3.86 10.38
CA ASN A 57 5.45 -2.62 9.74
C ASN A 57 4.28 -1.73 9.30
N VAL A 58 3.21 -2.33 8.75
CA VAL A 58 1.99 -1.62 8.37
C VAL A 58 1.30 -1.03 9.61
N ILE A 59 1.12 -1.83 10.66
CA ILE A 59 0.51 -1.37 11.92
C ILE A 59 1.35 -0.24 12.52
N HIS A 60 2.67 -0.40 12.57
CA HIS A 60 3.57 0.61 13.10
C HIS A 60 3.40 1.94 12.34
N ARG A 61 3.49 1.92 11.00
CA ARG A 61 3.26 3.11 10.15
C ARG A 61 1.95 3.82 10.45
N HIS A 62 0.85 3.07 10.55
CA HIS A 62 -0.47 3.66 10.79
C HIS A 62 -0.66 4.12 12.24
N SER A 63 0.03 3.50 13.21
CA SER A 63 -0.01 3.91 14.62
C SER A 63 0.72 5.21 14.91
N GLN A 64 1.72 5.56 14.11
CA GLN A 64 2.53 6.77 14.28
C GLN A 64 1.89 8.01 13.63
N ASN A 65 0.77 7.86 12.92
CA ASN A 65 0.11 8.95 12.22
C ASN A 65 -1.13 9.41 12.99
N GLU A 66 -1.31 10.71 13.16
CA GLU A 66 -2.49 11.27 13.83
C GLU A 66 -3.78 11.06 13.01
N ASN A 67 -3.64 10.85 11.70
CA ASN A 67 -4.77 10.59 10.82
C ASN A 67 -5.01 9.09 10.64
N THR A 68 -6.28 8.69 10.66
CA THR A 68 -6.69 7.36 10.21
C THR A 68 -6.34 7.16 8.74
N GLY A 69 -5.53 6.14 8.47
CA GLY A 69 -5.13 5.71 7.14
C GLY A 69 -6.00 4.61 6.56
N VAL A 70 -5.57 4.07 5.42
CA VAL A 70 -6.20 2.95 4.73
C VAL A 70 -5.17 1.85 4.48
N VAL A 71 -5.57 0.60 4.68
CA VAL A 71 -4.80 -0.58 4.29
C VAL A 71 -5.59 -1.34 3.22
N VAL A 72 -4.97 -1.57 2.07
CA VAL A 72 -5.54 -2.33 0.95
C VAL A 72 -4.78 -3.64 0.84
N ALA A 73 -5.50 -4.77 0.87
CA ALA A 73 -4.94 -6.08 0.52
C ALA A 73 -5.38 -6.45 -0.89
N ALA A 74 -4.46 -6.41 -1.85
CA ALA A 74 -4.68 -6.71 -3.26
C ALA A 74 -4.19 -8.14 -3.57
N GLY A 75 -5.13 -9.09 -3.60
CA GLY A 75 -4.86 -10.49 -3.86
C GLY A 75 -6.16 -11.28 -4.03
N GLY A 76 -6.03 -12.52 -4.52
CA GLY A 76 -7.12 -13.50 -4.61
C GLY A 76 -6.92 -14.65 -3.64
#